data_AF-A0A954QG87-F1
#
_entry.id   AF-A0A954QG87-F1
#
_cell.length_a   1.000
_cell.length_b   1.000
_cell.length_c   1.000
_cell.angle_alpha   90.00
_cell.angle_beta   90.00
_cell.angle_gamma   90.00
#
_symmetry.space_group_name_H-M   'P 1'
#
loop_
_entity.id
_entity.type
_entity.pdbx_description
1 polymer ?
#
loop_
_entity_poly.entity_id
_entity_poly.type
_entity_poly.pdbx_seq_one_letter_code
_entity_poly.pdbx_strand_id
1 'polypeptide(L)'
;MSKSKIAGWVLSALLALFLIGASGVPKFIEWEGKDEMFAKMGWTADQMFKVGVVEVAVAVLFLIPQTAFVGAILLTGYLGGAVAAHVRINEPFFFPIIMGVIAWVALGLRDGRVFGLLNAKQPER
;
A
#
# COMPACT_ATOMS: atom_id res chain seq x y z
N MET A 1 -9.41 -10.65 21.39
CA MET A 1 -8.71 -9.54 20.71
C MET A 1 -9.31 -8.22 21.17
N SER A 2 -8.52 -7.16 21.38
CA SER A 2 -9.07 -5.84 21.71
C SER A 2 -9.84 -5.24 20.52
N LYS A 3 -10.80 -4.34 20.77
CA LYS A 3 -11.56 -3.64 19.71
C LYS A 3 -10.63 -2.93 18.72
N SER A 4 -9.56 -2.30 19.21
CA SER A 4 -8.49 -1.69 18.39
C SER A 4 -7.86 -2.70 17.44
N LYS A 5 -7.48 -3.89 17.94
CA LYS A 5 -6.83 -4.91 17.12
C LYS A 5 -7.78 -5.49 16.05
N ILE A 6 -9.08 -5.60 16.35
CA ILE A 6 -10.09 -5.97 15.36
C ILE A 6 -10.16 -4.92 14.25
N ALA A 7 -10.29 -3.65 14.62
CA ALA A 7 -10.34 -2.55 13.65
C ALA A 7 -9.08 -2.51 12.76
N GLY A 8 -7.89 -2.69 13.34
CA GLY A 8 -6.64 -2.75 12.57
C GLY A 8 -6.59 -3.91 11.58
N TRP A 9 -7.13 -5.08 11.93
CA TRP A 9 -7.22 -6.21 11.00
C TRP A 9 -8.27 -5.99 9.91
N VAL A 10 -9.43 -5.42 10.23
CA VAL A 10 -10.45 -5.05 9.23
C VAL A 10 -9.86 -4.07 8.22
N LEU A 11 -9.19 -3.01 8.68
CA LEU A 11 -8.53 -2.06 7.79
C LEU A 11 -7.44 -2.71 6.96
N SER A 12 -6.64 -3.61 7.54
CA SER A 12 -5.60 -4.35 6.80
C SER A 12 -6.19 -5.25 5.72
N ALA A 13 -7.31 -5.91 6.00
CA ALA A 13 -8.01 -6.75 5.03
C ALA A 13 -8.62 -5.92 3.89
N LEU A 14 -9.26 -4.79 4.21
CA LEU A 14 -9.80 -3.87 3.20
C LEU A 14 -8.69 -3.28 2.32
N LEU A 15 -7.59 -2.84 2.93
CA LEU A 15 -6.42 -2.34 2.22
C LEU A 15 -5.84 -3.41 1.28
N ALA A 16 -5.66 -4.64 1.77
CA ALA A 16 -5.12 -5.71 0.95
C ALA A 16 -6.10 -6.15 -0.16
N LEU A 17 -7.40 -6.18 0.11
CA LEU A 17 -8.41 -6.45 -0.92
C LEU A 17 -8.34 -5.42 -2.04
N PHE A 18 -8.15 -4.15 -1.69
CA PHE A 18 -7.96 -3.10 -2.68
C PHE A 18 -6.62 -3.26 -3.43
N LEU A 19 -5.49 -3.31 -2.73
CA LEU A 19 -4.15 -3.34 -3.33
C LEU A 19 -3.92 -4.60 -4.17
N ILE A 20 -4.33 -5.76 -3.67
CA ILE A 20 -4.15 -7.03 -4.38
C ILE A 20 -5.27 -7.22 -5.38
N GLY A 21 -6.53 -7.10 -4.97
CA GLY A 21 -7.68 -7.43 -5.81
C GLY A 21 -8.03 -6.36 -6.85
N ALA A 22 -8.26 -5.12 -6.39
CA ALA A 22 -8.73 -4.05 -7.28
C ALA A 22 -7.61 -3.35 -8.06
N SER A 23 -6.37 -3.35 -7.55
CA SER A 23 -5.23 -2.69 -8.18
C SER A 23 -4.23 -3.68 -8.79
N GLY A 24 -3.77 -4.67 -8.02
CA GLY A 24 -2.70 -5.60 -8.43
C GLY A 24 -3.14 -6.62 -9.48
N VAL A 25 -4.22 -7.37 -9.21
CA VAL A 25 -4.74 -8.43 -10.09
C VAL A 25 -4.99 -7.96 -11.53
N PRO A 26 -5.61 -6.78 -11.78
CA PRO A 26 -5.81 -6.24 -13.13
C PRO A 26 -4.52 -6.04 -13.94
N LYS A 27 -3.33 -6.03 -13.30
CA LYS A 27 -2.04 -5.94 -13.99
C LYS A 27 -1.57 -7.28 -14.57
N PHE A 28 -2.16 -8.39 -14.14
CA PHE A 28 -1.79 -9.74 -14.56
C PHE A 28 -2.79 -10.40 -15.51
N ILE A 29 -4.04 -9.94 -15.50
CA ILE A 29 -5.11 -10.48 -16.35
C ILE A 29 -5.36 -9.55 -17.52
N GLU A 30 -6.02 -10.07 -18.56
CA GLU A 30 -6.44 -9.27 -19.71
C GLU A 30 -7.86 -8.76 -19.53
N TRP A 31 -8.10 -7.50 -19.88
CA TRP A 31 -9.41 -6.85 -19.76
C TRP A 31 -9.50 -5.65 -20.73
N GLU A 32 -10.73 -5.30 -21.11
CA GLU A 32 -11.00 -4.27 -22.11
C GLU A 32 -10.49 -2.89 -21.66
N GLY A 33 -9.58 -2.28 -22.43
CA GLY A 33 -9.01 -0.96 -22.11
C GLY A 33 -7.73 -0.99 -21.26
N LYS A 34 -7.21 -2.19 -20.92
CA LYS A 34 -5.95 -2.34 -20.16
C LYS A 34 -4.76 -1.66 -20.85
N ASP A 35 -4.51 -2.00 -22.11
CA ASP A 35 -3.36 -1.49 -22.86
C ASP A 35 -3.47 0.02 -23.09
N GLU A 36 -4.68 0.53 -23.35
CA GLU A 36 -4.95 1.97 -23.48
C GLU A 36 -4.68 2.71 -22.16
N MET A 37 -5.10 2.15 -21.03
CA MET A 37 -4.85 2.71 -19.71
C MET A 37 -3.34 2.74 -19.40
N PHE A 38 -2.62 1.66 -19.66
CA PHE A 38 -1.18 1.58 -19.45
C PHE A 38 -0.42 2.55 -20.37
N ALA A 39 -0.81 2.62 -21.64
CA ALA A 39 -0.25 3.55 -22.60
C ALA A 39 -0.51 5.02 -22.20
N LYS A 40 -1.70 5.34 -21.65
CA LYS A 40 -2.00 6.67 -21.09
C LYS A 40 -1.07 7.03 -19.93
N MET A 41 -0.68 6.05 -19.10
CA MET A 41 0.32 6.21 -18.05
C MET A 41 1.77 6.26 -18.60
N GLY A 42 1.94 6.01 -19.90
CA GLY A 42 3.23 5.98 -20.60
C GLY A 42 4.05 4.73 -20.32
N TRP A 43 3.41 3.63 -19.89
CA TRP A 43 4.06 2.40 -19.47
C TRP A 43 3.65 1.24 -20.38
N THR A 44 4.58 0.32 -20.61
CA THR A 44 4.33 -0.94 -21.32
C THR A 44 3.66 -1.96 -20.39
N ALA A 45 3.01 -2.97 -20.97
CA ALA A 45 2.43 -4.08 -20.21
C ALA A 45 3.47 -4.81 -19.34
N ASP A 46 4.71 -5.00 -19.83
CA ASP A 46 5.80 -5.61 -19.05
C ASP A 46 6.22 -4.75 -17.84
N GLN A 47 6.29 -3.43 -18.00
CA GLN A 47 6.56 -2.51 -16.88
C GLN A 47 5.45 -2.59 -15.84
N MET A 48 4.18 -2.55 -16.27
CA MET A 48 3.02 -2.65 -15.37
C MET A 48 2.92 -4.02 -14.70
N PHE A 49 3.28 -5.10 -15.39
CA PHE A 49 3.38 -6.43 -14.80
C PHE A 49 4.37 -6.45 -13.63
N LYS A 50 5.58 -5.93 -13.84
CA LYS A 50 6.62 -5.84 -12.79
C LYS A 50 6.16 -4.99 -11.60
N VAL A 51 5.46 -3.88 -11.85
CA VAL A 51 4.87 -3.04 -10.80
C VAL A 51 3.80 -3.81 -10.02
N GLY A 52 2.95 -4.57 -10.70
CA GLY A 52 1.98 -5.45 -10.05
C GLY A 52 2.63 -6.50 -9.15
N VAL A 53 3.75 -7.10 -9.57
CA VAL A 53 4.49 -8.07 -8.74
C VAL A 53 4.96 -7.41 -7.45
N VAL A 54 5.54 -6.21 -7.55
CA VAL A 54 6.00 -5.46 -6.37
C VAL A 54 4.82 -5.12 -5.46
N GLU A 55 3.72 -4.58 -6.01
CA GLU A 55 2.51 -4.22 -5.27
C GLU A 55 1.97 -5.39 -4.45
N VAL A 56 1.78 -6.55 -5.08
CA VAL A 56 1.24 -7.73 -4.41
C VAL A 56 2.22 -8.26 -3.37
N ALA A 57 3.51 -8.32 -3.68
CA ALA A 57 4.52 -8.79 -2.74
C ALA A 57 4.55 -7.93 -1.47
N VAL A 58 4.57 -6.60 -1.59
CA VAL A 58 4.60 -5.71 -0.42
C VAL A 58 3.29 -5.72 0.37
N ALA A 59 2.14 -5.87 -0.31
CA ALA A 59 0.84 -6.03 0.35
C ALA A 59 0.75 -7.35 1.14
N VAL A 60 1.29 -8.45 0.59
CA VAL A 60 1.37 -9.74 1.30
C VAL A 60 2.29 -9.64 2.53
N LEU A 61 3.45 -9.00 2.39
CA LEU A 61 4.35 -8.76 3.53
C LEU A 61 3.68 -7.92 4.63
N PHE A 62 2.83 -6.96 4.27
CA PHE A 62 2.06 -6.15 5.22
C PHE A 62 1.00 -6.97 5.98
N LEU A 63 0.38 -7.96 5.32
CA LEU A 63 -0.61 -8.84 5.95
C LEU A 63 -0.01 -9.79 6.97
N ILE A 64 1.19 -10.32 6.71
CA ILE A 64 1.87 -11.26 7.61
C ILE A 64 2.34 -10.52 8.87
N PRO A 65 1.85 -10.87 10.09
CA PRO A 65 2.16 -10.14 11.32
C PRO A 65 3.66 -9.95 11.59
N GLN A 66 4.46 -10.97 11.28
CA GLN A 66 5.91 -10.97 11.53
C GLN A 66 6.67 -9.99 10.64
N THR A 67 6.15 -9.69 9.44
CA THR A 67 6.78 -8.80 8.45
C THR A 67 6.02 -7.49 8.28
N ALA A 68 4.91 -7.29 8.99
CA ALA A 68 3.97 -6.19 8.74
C ALA A 68 4.62 -4.80 8.83
N PHE A 69 5.58 -4.60 9.74
CA PHE A 69 6.33 -3.35 9.85
C PHE A 69 7.20 -3.07 8.61
N VAL A 70 7.95 -4.08 8.15
CA VAL A 70 8.73 -3.99 6.90
C VAL A 70 7.79 -3.79 5.70
N GLY A 71 6.67 -4.51 5.66
CA GLY A 71 5.63 -4.35 4.65
C GLY A 71 5.07 -2.92 4.60
N ALA A 72 4.84 -2.28 5.74
CA ALA A 72 4.37 -0.88 5.79
C ALA A 72 5.40 0.11 5.25
N ILE A 73 6.69 -0.10 5.55
CA ILE A 73 7.78 0.71 5.00
C ILE A 73 7.84 0.56 3.47
N LEU A 74 7.82 -0.69 2.98
CA LEU A 74 7.86 -0.97 1.54
C LEU A 74 6.63 -0.44 0.81
N LEU A 75 5.42 -0.58 1.41
CA LEU A 75 4.20 0.02 0.91
C LEU A 75 4.31 1.55 0.82
N THR A 76 4.94 2.20 1.79
CA THR A 76 5.17 3.65 1.75
C THR A 76 6.03 4.04 0.55
N GLY A 77 7.11 3.30 0.28
CA GLY A 77 7.95 3.52 -0.91
C GLY A 77 7.19 3.27 -2.21
N TYR A 78 6.45 2.16 -2.29
CA TYR A 78 5.62 1.81 -3.44
C TYR A 78 4.56 2.89 -3.74
N LEU A 79 3.80 3.31 -2.72
CA LEU A 79 2.77 4.33 -2.85
C LEU A 79 3.34 5.72 -3.15
N GLY A 80 4.54 6.05 -2.67
CA GLY A 80 5.27 7.25 -3.09
C GLY A 80 5.58 7.23 -4.59
N GLY A 81 5.95 6.08 -5.14
CA GLY A 81 6.10 5.88 -6.59
C GLY A 81 4.78 6.08 -7.34
N ALA A 82 3.66 5.57 -6.80
CA ALA A 82 2.34 5.78 -7.38
C ALA A 82 1.94 7.26 -7.38
N VAL A 83 2.20 8.01 -6.30
CA VAL A 83 2.01 9.47 -6.25
C VAL A 83 2.79 10.14 -7.38
N ALA A 84 4.08 9.83 -7.51
CA ALA A 84 4.93 10.42 -8.55
C ALA A 84 4.42 10.10 -9.96
N ALA A 85 3.95 8.87 -10.20
CA ALA A 85 3.37 8.45 -11.47
C ALA A 85 2.11 9.24 -11.84
N HIS A 86 1.19 9.44 -10.89
CA HIS A 86 -0.02 10.25 -11.12
C HIS A 86 0.30 11.73 -11.35
N VAL A 87 1.17 12.33 -10.53
CA VAL A 87 1.59 13.73 -10.67
C VAL A 87 2.23 13.97 -12.04
N ARG A 88 3.08 13.05 -12.51
CA ARG A 88 3.75 13.16 -13.82
C ARG A 88 2.79 13.35 -14.99
N ILE A 89 1.60 12.76 -14.92
CA ILE A 89 0.59 12.82 -15.99
C ILE A 89 -0.57 13.77 -15.65
N ASN A 90 -0.43 14.61 -14.62
CA ASN A 90 -1.45 15.55 -14.13
C ASN A 90 -2.78 14.90 -13.73
N GLU A 91 -2.74 13.66 -13.22
CA GLU A 91 -3.90 12.96 -12.66
C GLU A 91 -3.96 13.12 -11.13
N PRO A 92 -5.14 12.92 -10.50
CA PRO A 92 -5.28 12.95 -9.06
C PRO A 92 -4.31 11.99 -8.33
N PHE A 93 -3.54 12.51 -7.39
CA PHE A 93 -2.48 11.77 -6.69
C PHE A 93 -2.76 11.52 -5.18
N PHE A 94 -3.87 12.04 -4.65
CA PHE A 94 -4.18 11.94 -3.22
C PHE A 94 -4.57 10.53 -2.79
N PHE A 95 -5.07 9.71 -3.70
CA PHE A 95 -5.57 8.37 -3.40
C PHE A 95 -4.46 7.43 -2.85
N PRO A 96 -3.27 7.29 -3.48
CA PRO A 96 -2.18 6.51 -2.89
C PRO A 96 -1.68 7.07 -1.54
N ILE A 97 -1.80 8.38 -1.29
CA ILE A 97 -1.47 8.98 0.02
C ILE A 97 -2.44 8.47 1.09
N ILE A 98 -3.74 8.49 0.81
CA ILE A 98 -4.78 7.99 1.73
C ILE A 98 -4.53 6.51 2.05
N MET A 99 -4.16 5.70 1.06
CA MET A 99 -3.81 4.30 1.28
C MET A 99 -2.60 4.12 2.20
N GLY A 100 -1.58 4.97 2.05
CA GLY A 100 -0.42 4.96 2.94
C GLY A 100 -0.80 5.29 4.38
N VAL A 101 -1.65 6.30 4.59
CA VAL A 101 -2.17 6.66 5.92
C VAL A 101 -2.95 5.49 6.52
N ILE A 102 -3.85 4.87 5.75
CA ILE A 102 -4.63 3.71 6.21
C ILE A 102 -3.71 2.55 6.58
N ALA A 103 -2.64 2.28 5.82
CA ALA A 103 -1.69 1.22 6.11
C ALA A 103 -1.01 1.42 7.49
N TRP A 104 -0.52 2.62 7.76
CA TRP A 104 0.13 2.93 9.04
C TRP A 104 -0.86 2.93 10.22
N VAL A 105 -2.07 3.46 10.03
CA VAL A 105 -3.13 3.41 11.05
C VAL A 105 -3.52 1.95 11.35
N ALA A 106 -3.74 1.13 10.32
CA ALA A 106 -4.08 -0.27 10.48
C ALA A 106 -2.99 -1.05 11.24
N LEU A 107 -1.72 -0.79 10.92
CA LEU A 107 -0.58 -1.40 11.60
C LEU A 107 -0.49 -0.95 13.07
N GLY A 108 -0.62 0.35 13.35
CA GLY A 108 -0.59 0.85 14.73
C GLY A 108 -1.75 0.34 15.60
N LEU A 109 -2.92 0.11 15.00
CA LEU A 109 -4.05 -0.54 15.67
C LEU A 109 -3.82 -2.04 15.93
N ARG A 110 -3.05 -2.73 15.07
CA ARG A 110 -2.64 -4.15 15.22
C ARG A 110 -1.54 -4.32 16.27
N ASP A 111 -0.63 -3.34 16.34
CA ASP A 111 0.55 -3.33 17.19
C ASP A 111 0.78 -1.94 17.81
N GLY A 112 0.38 -1.80 19.08
CA GLY A 112 0.49 -0.52 19.80
C GLY A 112 1.92 -0.01 19.98
N ARG A 113 2.95 -0.86 19.79
CA ARG A 113 4.36 -0.42 19.83
C ARG A 113 4.67 0.58 18.73
N VAL A 114 3.98 0.49 17.59
CA VAL A 114 4.16 1.39 16.44
C VAL A 114 3.74 2.81 16.80
N PHE A 115 2.60 2.99 17.46
CA PHE A 115 2.22 4.30 17.99
C PHE A 115 3.06 4.70 19.21
N GLY A 116 3.59 3.73 19.96
CA GLY A 116 4.58 3.95 21.01
C GLY A 116 5.86 4.65 20.53
N LEU A 117 6.28 4.42 19.27
CA LEU A 117 7.43 5.12 18.66
C LEU A 117 7.23 6.64 18.57
N LEU A 118 5.99 7.10 18.40
CA LEU A 118 5.66 8.54 18.33
C LEU A 118 5.75 9.20 19.71
N ASN A 119 5.56 8.43 20.78
CA ASN A 119 5.52 8.91 22.16
C ASN A 119 6.79 8.57 22.95
N ALA A 120 7.81 7.99 22.29
CA ALA A 120 9.08 7.70 22.93
C ALA A 120 9.76 9.02 23.31
N LYS A 121 9.68 9.39 24.60
CA LYS A 121 10.43 10.53 25.13
C LYS A 121 11.91 10.31 24.83
N GLN A 122 12.54 11.30 24.21
CA GLN A 122 13.98 11.31 23.99
C GLN A 122 14.67 11.20 25.36
N PRO A 123 15.61 10.24 25.57
CA PRO A 123 16.37 10.20 26.80
C PRO A 123 17.10 11.54 26.92
N GLU A 124 16.90 12.25 28.05
CA GLU A 124 17.63 13.47 28.37
C GLU A 124 19.13 13.13 28.29
N ARG A 125 19.84 13.81 27.38
CA ARG A 125 21.28 13.70 27.20
C ARG A 125 21.99 14.68 28.10
#